data_AF-A0A357EZ02-F1
#
_entry.id   AF-A0A357EZ02-F1
#
_cell.length_a   1.000
_cell.length_b   1.000
_cell.length_c   1.000
_cell.angle_alpha   90.00
_cell.angle_beta   90.00
_cell.angle_gamma   90.00
#
_symmetry.space_group_name_H-M   'P 1'
#
loop_
_entity.id
_entity.type
_entity.pdbx_description
1 polymer ?
#
loop_
_entity_poly.entity_id
_entity_poly.type
_entity_poly.pdbx_seq_one_letter_code
_entity_poly.pdbx_strand_id
1 'polypeptide(L)'
;MLLIGCGALGSLHAEMLARAGVGHLRIVDRDFVDFSNLQRQTLFTESDAENRVPKAAAAAERLAEFNSEITIEPIIADVNPSNIESLLDKCDLIMDGTDNFQARYLINDASIKHGIPWIYGAAVSSYGTAMTIIPGKTPCLQCVFEEMPDAGTAPTCDTAGVIMPIIAAVS
;
A
#
# COMPACT_ATOMS: atom_id res chain seq x y z
N MET A 1 -11.60 -2.05 -4.83
CA MET A 1 -10.54 -2.17 -3.80
C MET A 1 -9.63 -0.95 -3.87
N LEU A 2 -9.17 -0.44 -2.72
CA LEU A 2 -8.22 0.68 -2.62
C LEU A 2 -6.88 0.18 -2.07
N LEU A 3 -5.81 0.33 -2.83
CA LEU A 3 -4.44 0.12 -2.40
C LEU A 3 -3.78 1.47 -2.12
N ILE A 4 -3.27 1.66 -0.90
CA ILE A 4 -2.61 2.90 -0.49
C ILE A 4 -1.12 2.64 -0.32
N GLY A 5 -0.31 3.29 -1.14
CA GLY A 5 1.12 3.01 -1.28
C GLY A 5 1.37 1.89 -2.28
N CYS A 6 2.28 2.14 -3.20
CA CYS A 6 2.74 1.24 -4.25
C CYS A 6 4.27 1.05 -4.16
N GLY A 7 4.78 0.97 -2.93
CA GLY A 7 6.16 0.60 -2.61
C GLY A 7 6.40 -0.91 -2.67
N ALA A 8 7.26 -1.43 -1.80
CA ALA A 8 7.64 -2.86 -1.82
C ALA A 8 6.44 -3.79 -1.59
N LEU A 9 5.68 -3.58 -0.50
CA LEU A 9 4.45 -4.32 -0.22
C LEU A 9 3.37 -4.05 -1.26
N GLY A 10 3.10 -2.76 -1.51
CA GLY A 10 2.00 -2.36 -2.39
C GLY A 10 2.15 -2.85 -3.82
N SER A 11 3.36 -2.79 -4.40
CA SER A 11 3.60 -3.29 -5.76
C SER A 11 3.35 -4.79 -5.88
N LEU A 12 3.72 -5.60 -4.88
CA LEU A 12 3.47 -7.03 -4.86
C LEU A 12 1.97 -7.33 -4.67
N HIS A 13 1.28 -6.63 -3.76
CA HIS A 13 -0.16 -6.75 -3.62
C HIS A 13 -0.88 -6.41 -4.93
N ALA A 14 -0.49 -5.31 -5.59
CA ALA A 14 -1.11 -4.88 -6.84
C ALA A 14 -0.96 -5.94 -7.94
N GLU A 15 0.24 -6.53 -8.07
CA GLU A 15 0.49 -7.63 -9.00
C GLU A 15 -0.38 -8.86 -8.69
N MET A 16 -0.40 -9.31 -7.43
CA MET A 16 -1.17 -10.47 -7.01
C MET A 16 -2.68 -10.27 -7.24
N LEU A 17 -3.20 -9.09 -6.88
CA LEU A 17 -4.60 -8.73 -7.04
C LEU A 17 -4.99 -8.63 -8.52
N ALA A 18 -4.14 -8.06 -9.36
CA ALA A 18 -4.38 -7.98 -10.80
C ALA A 18 -4.46 -9.39 -11.42
N ARG A 19 -3.53 -10.27 -11.06
CA ARG A 19 -3.52 -11.68 -11.51
C ARG A 19 -4.71 -12.47 -10.97
N ALA A 20 -5.21 -12.14 -9.78
CA ALA A 20 -6.42 -12.73 -9.21
C ALA A 20 -7.71 -12.25 -9.89
N GLY A 21 -7.65 -11.21 -10.72
CA GLY A 21 -8.81 -10.70 -11.45
C GLY A 21 -9.74 -9.83 -10.60
N VAL A 22 -9.19 -9.04 -9.66
CA VAL A 22 -10.02 -8.08 -8.93
C VAL A 22 -10.59 -7.04 -9.90
N GLY A 23 -11.92 -6.98 -10.02
CA GLY A 23 -12.55 -6.21 -11.10
C GLY A 23 -12.15 -4.73 -11.15
N HIS A 24 -11.96 -4.09 -9.99
CA HIS A 24 -11.51 -2.69 -9.90
C HIS A 24 -10.47 -2.47 -8.79
N LEU A 25 -9.28 -2.01 -9.17
CA LEU A 25 -8.17 -1.70 -8.29
C LEU A 25 -7.77 -0.23 -8.41
N ARG A 26 -8.05 0.56 -7.37
CA ARG A 26 -7.58 1.93 -7.23
C ARG A 26 -6.23 1.93 -6.51
N ILE A 27 -5.21 2.55 -7.09
CA ILE A 27 -3.85 2.60 -6.53
C ILE A 27 -3.50 4.05 -6.26
N VAL A 28 -3.19 4.38 -5.01
CA VAL A 28 -2.82 5.74 -4.60
C VAL A 28 -1.37 5.76 -4.15
N ASP A 29 -0.52 6.48 -4.86
CA ASP A 29 0.87 6.72 -4.46
C ASP A 29 1.35 8.06 -5.04
N ARG A 30 2.06 8.86 -4.25
CA ARG A 30 2.57 10.18 -4.64
C ARG A 30 3.96 10.16 -5.24
N ASP A 31 4.72 9.09 -4.98
CA ASP A 31 6.13 9.03 -5.27
C ASP A 31 6.37 8.66 -6.74
N PHE A 32 7.60 8.90 -7.16
CA PHE A 32 8.13 8.49 -8.45
C PHE A 32 8.98 7.24 -8.29
N VAL A 33 9.11 6.47 -9.36
CA VAL A 33 10.04 5.33 -9.38
C VAL A 33 11.48 5.84 -9.24
N ASP A 34 12.28 5.13 -8.45
CA ASP A 34 13.68 5.46 -8.16
C ASP A 34 14.57 4.21 -8.22
N PHE A 35 15.80 4.35 -8.74
CA PHE A 35 16.75 3.23 -8.88
C PHE A 35 17.03 2.51 -7.55
N SER A 36 17.12 3.23 -6.43
CA SER A 36 17.37 2.65 -5.10
C SER A 36 16.24 1.75 -4.59
N ASN A 37 15.09 1.84 -5.23
CA ASN A 37 13.85 1.16 -4.83
C ASN A 37 13.62 -0.12 -5.66
N LEU A 38 14.22 -0.25 -6.84
CA LEU A 38 14.03 -1.37 -7.77
C LEU A 38 14.39 -2.74 -7.17
N GLN A 39 15.36 -2.80 -6.25
CA GLN A 39 15.76 -4.06 -5.61
C GLN A 39 14.63 -4.76 -4.83
N ARG A 40 13.58 -4.02 -4.43
CA ARG A 40 12.44 -4.50 -3.63
C ARG A 40 11.06 -4.17 -4.20
N GLN A 41 10.99 -3.47 -5.34
CA GLN A 41 9.75 -3.05 -5.99
C GLN A 41 9.69 -3.68 -7.38
N THR A 42 9.25 -4.95 -7.43
CA THR A 42 9.35 -5.81 -8.61
C THR A 42 8.48 -5.37 -9.79
N LEU A 43 7.50 -4.49 -9.55
CA LEU A 43 6.59 -4.01 -10.58
C LEU A 43 7.25 -3.00 -11.53
N PHE A 44 8.31 -2.30 -11.09
CA PHE A 44 8.92 -1.21 -11.84
C PHE A 44 10.24 -1.60 -12.52
N THR A 45 10.62 -0.84 -13.53
CA THR A 45 11.84 -1.07 -14.34
C THR A 45 12.82 0.09 -14.26
N GLU A 46 14.05 -0.13 -14.74
CA GLU A 46 15.04 0.94 -14.88
C GLU A 46 14.57 2.08 -15.79
N SER A 47 13.77 1.78 -16.81
CA SER A 47 13.20 2.81 -17.69
C SER A 47 12.19 3.70 -16.96
N ASP A 48 11.38 3.13 -16.05
CA ASP A 48 10.46 3.90 -15.21
C ASP A 48 11.23 4.83 -14.27
N ALA A 49 12.35 4.36 -13.72
CA ALA A 49 13.23 5.14 -12.85
C ALA A 49 13.95 6.27 -13.60
N GLU A 50 14.50 5.98 -14.79
CA GLU A 50 15.18 6.96 -15.64
C GLU A 50 14.24 8.11 -16.03
N ASN A 51 13.00 7.78 -16.40
CA ASN A 51 11.99 8.75 -16.78
C ASN A 51 11.25 9.39 -15.59
N ARG A 52 11.55 8.95 -14.36
CA ARG A 52 10.84 9.36 -13.13
C ARG A 52 9.33 9.29 -13.30
N VAL A 53 8.83 8.12 -13.68
CA VAL A 53 7.39 7.88 -13.83
C VAL A 53 6.74 7.81 -12.44
N PRO A 54 5.56 8.43 -12.23
CA PRO A 54 4.80 8.26 -10.98
C PRO A 54 4.50 6.78 -10.72
N LYS A 55 4.73 6.30 -9.48
CA LYS A 55 4.55 4.88 -9.12
C LYS A 55 3.15 4.36 -9.45
N ALA A 56 2.11 5.13 -9.11
CA ALA A 56 0.74 4.76 -9.42
C ALA A 56 0.50 4.60 -10.93
N ALA A 57 1.07 5.48 -11.76
CA ALA A 57 0.94 5.41 -13.21
C ALA A 57 1.72 4.23 -13.80
N ALA A 58 2.97 4.04 -13.40
CA ALA A 58 3.81 2.90 -13.83
C ALA A 58 3.17 1.56 -13.43
N ALA A 59 2.57 1.49 -12.23
CA ALA A 59 1.83 0.33 -11.79
C ALA A 59 0.64 0.05 -12.71
N ALA A 60 -0.19 1.06 -13.01
CA ALA A 60 -1.35 0.87 -13.87
C ALA A 60 -0.97 0.38 -15.28
N GLU A 61 0.08 0.93 -15.88
CA GLU A 61 0.58 0.49 -17.17
C GLU A 61 1.00 -0.98 -17.14
N ARG A 62 1.84 -1.37 -16.16
CA ARG A 62 2.31 -2.75 -16.04
C ARG A 62 1.20 -3.75 -15.71
N LEU A 63 0.28 -3.40 -14.82
CA LEU A 63 -0.80 -4.30 -14.40
C LEU A 63 -1.81 -4.54 -15.54
N ALA A 64 -2.01 -3.56 -16.42
CA ALA A 64 -2.83 -3.73 -17.62
C ALA A 64 -2.25 -4.77 -18.60
N GLU A 65 -0.92 -4.95 -18.60
CA GLU A 65 -0.26 -6.03 -19.36
C GLU A 65 -0.48 -7.41 -18.71
N PHE A 66 -0.65 -7.47 -17.38
CA PHE A 66 -0.87 -8.73 -16.67
C PHE A 66 -2.30 -9.24 -16.83
N ASN A 67 -3.27 -8.35 -16.78
CA ASN A 67 -4.69 -8.68 -16.93
C ASN A 67 -5.45 -7.48 -17.48
N SER A 68 -5.95 -7.58 -18.71
CA SER A 68 -6.70 -6.51 -19.37
C SER A 68 -8.20 -6.49 -19.02
N GLU A 69 -8.70 -7.48 -18.25
CA GLU A 69 -10.10 -7.57 -17.86
C GLU A 69 -10.43 -6.74 -16.60
N ILE A 70 -9.41 -6.27 -15.88
CA ILE A 70 -9.57 -5.47 -14.67
C ILE A 70 -9.46 -3.98 -14.99
N THR A 71 -10.14 -3.16 -14.19
CA THR A 71 -9.99 -1.71 -14.24
C THR A 71 -8.96 -1.26 -13.20
N ILE A 72 -7.87 -0.62 -13.66
CA ILE A 72 -6.91 0.03 -12.78
C ILE A 72 -7.15 1.54 -12.79
N GLU A 73 -7.29 2.13 -11.60
CA GLU A 73 -7.43 3.58 -11.41
C GLU A 73 -6.20 4.11 -10.66
N PRO A 74 -5.19 4.66 -11.38
CA PRO A 74 -4.03 5.27 -10.75
C PRO A 74 -4.35 6.68 -10.24
N ILE A 75 -4.02 6.95 -8.99
CA ILE A 75 -4.16 8.28 -8.37
C ILE A 75 -2.80 8.72 -7.84
N ILE A 76 -2.28 9.79 -8.43
CA ILE A 76 -0.99 10.37 -8.04
C ILE A 76 -1.27 11.40 -6.94
N ALA A 77 -1.33 10.94 -5.69
CA ALA A 77 -1.61 11.79 -4.54
C ALA A 77 -1.05 11.20 -3.25
N ASP A 78 -0.77 12.08 -2.29
CA ASP A 78 -0.54 11.69 -0.90
C ASP A 78 -1.89 11.45 -0.22
N VAL A 79 -2.05 10.35 0.51
CA VAL A 79 -3.27 10.12 1.28
C VAL A 79 -3.21 10.93 2.57
N ASN A 80 -4.22 11.76 2.78
CA ASN A 80 -4.28 12.69 3.89
C ASN A 80 -5.74 12.92 4.34
N PRO A 81 -5.99 13.60 5.47
CA PRO A 81 -7.34 13.77 6.02
C PRO A 81 -8.32 14.48 5.07
N SER A 82 -7.83 15.27 4.11
CA SER A 82 -8.70 16.00 3.17
C SER A 82 -9.19 15.16 1.99
N ASN A 83 -8.54 14.03 1.68
CA ASN A 83 -8.87 13.22 0.50
C ASN A 83 -9.22 11.76 0.81
N ILE A 84 -8.88 11.21 1.98
CA ILE A 84 -9.11 9.78 2.24
C ILE A 84 -10.59 9.38 2.11
N GLU A 85 -11.49 10.26 2.52
CA GLU A 85 -12.94 10.05 2.43
C GLU A 85 -13.42 9.87 0.98
N SER A 86 -12.90 10.67 0.04
CA SER A 86 -13.27 10.54 -1.37
C SER A 86 -12.60 9.34 -2.03
N LEU A 87 -11.39 8.98 -1.61
CA LEU A 87 -10.68 7.80 -2.10
C LEU A 87 -11.39 6.49 -1.73
N LEU A 88 -12.24 6.50 -0.70
CA LEU A 88 -13.03 5.35 -0.27
C LEU A 88 -14.36 5.21 -1.02
N ASP A 89 -14.69 6.09 -1.97
CA ASP A 89 -15.92 5.95 -2.74
C ASP A 89 -15.97 4.58 -3.43
N LYS A 90 -17.05 3.83 -3.16
CA LYS A 90 -17.28 2.44 -3.63
C LYS A 90 -16.13 1.49 -3.32
N CYS A 91 -15.43 1.71 -2.20
CA CYS A 91 -14.35 0.83 -1.75
C CYS A 91 -14.89 -0.29 -0.85
N ASP A 92 -14.73 -1.54 -1.28
CA ASP A 92 -15.12 -2.71 -0.47
C ASP A 92 -14.02 -3.18 0.50
N LEU A 93 -12.76 -2.82 0.22
CA LEU A 93 -11.58 -3.27 0.96
C LEU A 93 -10.41 -2.31 0.77
N ILE A 94 -9.72 -1.98 1.86
CA ILE A 94 -8.47 -1.23 1.86
C ILE A 94 -7.29 -2.22 2.00
N MET A 95 -6.26 -2.03 1.19
CA MET A 95 -4.98 -2.74 1.25
C MET A 95 -3.85 -1.77 1.65
N ASP A 96 -3.07 -2.14 2.66
CA ASP A 96 -1.92 -1.36 3.10
C ASP A 96 -0.67 -1.67 2.27
N GLY A 97 -0.16 -0.67 1.55
CA GLY A 97 1.18 -0.68 0.94
C GLY A 97 2.07 0.43 1.49
N THR A 98 1.70 1.03 2.64
CA THR A 98 2.37 2.17 3.25
C THR A 98 3.51 1.76 4.18
N ASP A 99 4.45 2.67 4.37
CA ASP A 99 5.66 2.46 5.16
C ASP A 99 5.77 3.38 6.38
N ASN A 100 4.74 4.19 6.66
CA ASN A 100 4.74 5.17 7.74
C ASN A 100 3.49 5.07 8.62
N PHE A 101 3.66 5.41 9.90
CA PHE A 101 2.60 5.29 10.89
C PHE A 101 1.46 6.29 10.68
N GLN A 102 1.76 7.51 10.22
CA GLN A 102 0.73 8.54 10.03
C GLN A 102 -0.36 8.08 9.05
N ALA A 103 0.05 7.52 7.91
CA ALA A 103 -0.87 6.95 6.94
C ALA A 103 -1.66 5.77 7.54
N ARG A 104 -1.01 4.88 8.30
CA ARG A 104 -1.66 3.72 8.94
C ARG A 104 -2.73 4.11 9.94
N TYR A 105 -2.47 5.11 10.78
CA TYR A 105 -3.47 5.62 11.73
C TYR A 105 -4.61 6.36 11.01
N LEU A 106 -4.30 7.09 9.94
CA LEU A 106 -5.34 7.69 9.11
C LEU A 106 -6.23 6.64 8.44
N ILE A 107 -5.64 5.57 7.89
CA ILE A 107 -6.37 4.44 7.30
C ILE A 107 -7.21 3.72 8.35
N ASN A 108 -6.65 3.51 9.55
CA ASN A 108 -7.39 2.94 10.68
C ASN A 108 -8.68 3.72 10.95
N ASP A 109 -8.57 5.04 11.11
CA ASP A 109 -9.71 5.89 11.43
C ASP A 109 -10.76 5.86 10.32
N ALA A 110 -10.32 5.94 9.07
CA ALA A 110 -11.18 5.81 7.89
C ALA A 110 -11.89 4.45 7.82
N SER A 111 -11.15 3.35 8.01
CA SER A 111 -11.67 1.98 7.99
C SER A 111 -12.77 1.80 9.03
N ILE A 112 -12.51 2.24 10.26
CA ILE A 112 -13.46 2.14 11.37
C ILE A 112 -14.68 3.04 11.14
N LYS A 113 -14.46 4.28 10.71
CA LYS A 113 -15.54 5.25 10.46
C LYS A 113 -16.52 4.78 9.39
N HIS A 114 -16.01 4.18 8.30
CA HIS A 114 -16.83 3.76 7.16
C HIS A 114 -17.26 2.30 7.20
N GLY A 115 -16.77 1.52 8.16
CA GLY A 115 -17.06 0.09 8.24
C GLY A 115 -16.41 -0.74 7.11
N ILE A 116 -15.37 -0.21 6.47
CA ILE A 116 -14.67 -0.87 5.36
C ILE A 116 -13.51 -1.69 5.93
N PRO A 117 -13.44 -3.01 5.66
CA PRO A 117 -12.31 -3.83 6.11
C PRO A 117 -10.97 -3.31 5.58
N TRP A 118 -9.92 -3.53 6.37
CA TRP A 118 -8.57 -3.13 6.05
C TRP A 118 -7.59 -4.28 6.31
N ILE A 119 -6.78 -4.62 5.32
CA ILE A 119 -5.65 -5.53 5.50
C ILE A 119 -4.41 -4.68 5.72
N TYR A 120 -4.01 -4.62 7.00
CA TYR A 120 -2.77 -4.00 7.44
C TYR A 120 -1.59 -4.90 7.12
N GLY A 121 -0.51 -4.32 6.61
CA GLY A 121 0.73 -4.99 6.28
C GLY A 121 1.91 -4.08 6.58
N ALA A 122 2.95 -4.61 7.20
CA ALA A 122 4.19 -3.88 7.45
C ALA A 122 5.38 -4.82 7.40
N ALA A 123 6.51 -4.31 6.92
CA ALA A 123 7.78 -5.04 6.93
C ALA A 123 8.94 -4.07 7.17
N VAL A 124 9.94 -4.53 7.91
CA VAL A 124 11.20 -3.82 8.14
C VAL A 124 12.30 -4.83 8.44
N SER A 125 13.48 -4.64 7.85
CA SER A 125 14.59 -5.59 7.93
C SER A 125 14.13 -7.00 7.51
N SER A 126 14.14 -7.97 8.42
CA SER A 126 13.63 -9.34 8.24
C SER A 126 12.32 -9.61 8.99
N TYR A 127 11.68 -8.59 9.55
CA TYR A 127 10.43 -8.70 10.30
C TYR A 127 9.26 -8.22 9.46
N GLY A 128 8.15 -8.93 9.55
CA GLY A 128 6.92 -8.63 8.85
C GLY A 128 5.73 -8.90 9.75
N THR A 129 4.66 -8.14 9.55
CA THR A 129 3.39 -8.34 10.23
C THR A 129 2.25 -8.08 9.25
N ALA A 130 1.17 -8.82 9.41
CA ALA A 130 -0.08 -8.59 8.72
C ALA A 130 -1.23 -8.75 9.71
N MET A 131 -2.26 -7.92 9.58
CA MET A 131 -3.45 -8.00 10.40
C MET A 131 -4.69 -7.67 9.56
N THR A 132 -5.71 -8.51 9.65
CA THR A 132 -7.01 -8.20 9.06
C THR A 132 -7.87 -7.46 10.08
N ILE A 133 -8.22 -6.22 9.76
CA ILE A 133 -9.11 -5.37 10.54
C ILE A 133 -10.50 -5.41 9.91
N ILE A 134 -11.47 -5.96 10.64
CA ILE A 134 -12.88 -5.97 10.25
C ILE A 134 -13.63 -5.12 11.28
N PRO A 135 -14.04 -3.88 10.93
CA PRO A 135 -14.72 -2.99 11.86
C PRO A 135 -15.89 -3.65 12.59
N GLY A 136 -15.92 -3.51 13.91
CA GLY A 136 -16.93 -4.12 14.78
C GLY A 136 -16.78 -5.62 15.04
N LYS A 137 -15.77 -6.30 14.46
CA LYS A 137 -15.54 -7.74 14.66
C LYS A 137 -14.15 -8.08 15.19
N THR A 138 -13.10 -7.37 14.77
CA THR A 138 -11.71 -7.58 15.23
C THR A 138 -11.17 -6.32 15.90
N PRO A 139 -10.06 -6.41 16.67
CA PRO A 139 -9.33 -5.22 17.10
C PRO A 139 -8.88 -4.36 15.90
N CYS A 140 -8.93 -3.03 16.06
CA CYS A 140 -8.34 -2.11 15.10
C CYS A 140 -6.84 -1.92 15.38
N LEU A 141 -6.12 -1.16 14.55
CA LEU A 141 -4.70 -0.90 14.78
C LEU A 141 -4.48 -0.24 16.14
N GLN A 142 -5.30 0.75 16.48
CA GLN A 142 -5.20 1.48 17.75
C GLN A 142 -5.56 0.63 18.97
N CYS A 143 -6.30 -0.47 18.80
CA CYS A 143 -6.54 -1.43 19.89
C CYS A 143 -5.29 -2.26 20.22
N VAL A 144 -4.38 -2.45 19.27
CA VAL A 144 -3.16 -3.24 19.42
C VAL A 144 -1.97 -2.35 19.75
N PHE A 145 -1.93 -1.16 19.14
CA PHE A 145 -0.92 -0.14 19.36
C PHE A 145 -1.63 1.11 19.87
N GLU A 146 -1.71 1.29 21.19
CA GLU A 146 -2.51 2.35 21.81
C GLU A 146 -2.09 3.76 21.36
N GLU A 147 -0.77 3.98 21.24
CA GLU A 147 -0.20 5.25 20.81
C GLU A 147 0.69 5.06 19.59
N MET A 148 0.62 6.04 18.68
CA MET A 148 1.53 6.13 17.54
C MET A 148 2.95 6.38 18.07
N PRO A 149 3.97 5.61 17.62
CA PRO A 149 5.35 5.88 18.00
C PRO A 149 5.77 7.30 17.61
N ASP A 150 6.58 7.94 18.45
CA ASP A 150 7.18 9.23 18.14
C ASP A 150 7.92 9.18 16.79
N ALA A 151 7.81 10.25 16.01
CA ALA A 151 8.43 10.33 14.70
C ALA A 151 9.95 10.05 14.78
N GLY A 152 10.41 9.07 14.01
CA GLY A 152 11.82 8.69 13.93
C GLY A 152 12.31 7.73 15.02
N THR A 153 11.45 7.27 15.94
CA THR A 153 11.85 6.30 16.97
C THR A 153 11.75 4.84 16.50
N ALA A 154 10.90 4.57 15.51
CA ALA A 154 10.76 3.25 14.90
C ALA A 154 11.64 3.10 13.65
N PRO A 155 12.27 1.93 13.44
CA PRO A 155 13.01 1.66 12.20
C PRO A 155 12.04 1.63 11.01
N THR A 156 12.50 2.10 9.86
CA THR A 156 11.77 2.09 8.58
C THR A 156 12.55 1.30 7.55
N CYS A 157 11.92 1.02 6.41
CA CYS A 157 12.60 0.44 5.26
C CYS A 157 13.83 1.25 4.84
N ASP A 158 13.81 2.57 4.99
CA ASP A 158 14.90 3.46 4.60
C ASP A 158 16.04 3.49 5.62
N THR A 159 15.74 3.30 6.92
CA THR A 159 16.77 3.35 7.97
C THR A 159 17.37 1.99 8.29
N ALA A 160 16.56 0.94 8.30
CA ALA A 160 16.99 -0.43 8.64
C ALA A 160 17.10 -1.36 7.42
N GLY A 161 16.69 -0.91 6.24
CA GLY A 161 16.54 -1.75 5.06
C GLY A 161 15.33 -2.68 5.17
N VAL A 162 15.08 -3.45 4.12
CA VAL A 162 14.10 -4.54 4.10
C VAL A 162 14.50 -5.56 3.05
N ILE A 163 14.31 -6.84 3.33
CA ILE A 163 14.61 -7.93 2.39
C ILE A 163 13.35 -8.38 1.64
N MET A 164 13.48 -8.67 0.35
CA MET A 164 12.33 -9.08 -0.48
C MET A 164 11.55 -10.31 0.06
N PRO A 165 12.19 -11.35 0.66
CA PRO A 165 11.45 -12.50 1.16
C PRO A 165 10.43 -12.17 2.25
N ILE A 166 10.71 -11.20 3.13
CA ILE A 166 9.75 -10.84 4.18
C ILE A 166 8.55 -10.10 3.62
N ILE A 167 8.74 -9.28 2.58
CA ILE A 167 7.66 -8.62 1.83
C ILE A 167 6.71 -9.68 1.27
N ALA A 168 7.26 -10.68 0.56
CA ALA A 168 6.46 -11.76 0.00
C ALA A 168 5.72 -12.61 1.04
N ALA A 169 6.29 -12.79 2.24
CA ALA A 169 5.68 -13.61 3.29
C ALA A 169 4.46 -12.96 3.95
N VAL A 170 4.33 -11.64 3.89
CA VAL A 170 3.22 -10.89 4.50
C VAL A 170 2.29 -10.26 3.45
N SER A 171 2.51 -10.56 2.17
CA SER A 171 1.75 -10.05 1.04
C SER A 171 0.52 -10.87 0.67
#